data_AF-A0A432GI39-F1
#
_entry.id   AF-A0A432GI39-F1
#
_cell.length_a   1.000
_cell.length_b   1.000
_cell.length_c   1.000
_cell.angle_alpha   90.00
_cell.angle_beta   90.00
_cell.angle_gamma   90.00
#
_symmetry.space_group_name_H-M   'P 1'
#
loop_
_entity.id
_entity.type
_entity.pdbx_description
1 polymer ?
#
loop_
_entity_poly.entity_id
_entity_poly.type
_entity_poly.pdbx_seq_one_letter_code
_entity_poly.pdbx_strand_id
1 'polypeptide(L)'
;SETCSKVFVRDLPGKEVNLYGIALKGETGEGQFVPIIDIAQQKHVTFLPYELLVVGKEVRMLHGRFSIALSFPDLTMGTFTKIMSTPGEIEDLLSSLTK
;
A
#
# COMPACT_ATOMS: atom_id res chain seq x y z
N SER A 1 9.83 3.97 -11.46
CA SER A 1 10.99 3.41 -10.74
C SER A 1 11.00 1.91 -10.96
N GLU A 2 12.14 1.25 -10.72
CA GLU A 2 12.22 -0.23 -10.68
C GLU A 2 11.38 -0.80 -9.52
N THR A 3 11.22 -0.02 -8.46
CA THR A 3 10.54 -0.41 -7.21
C THR A 3 9.10 0.07 -7.09
N CYS A 4 8.66 1.04 -7.90
CA CYS A 4 7.28 1.55 -7.84
C CYS A 4 6.86 2.33 -9.09
N SER A 5 5.55 2.52 -9.25
CA SER A 5 4.97 3.41 -10.26
C SER A 5 3.75 4.15 -9.75
N LYS A 6 3.63 5.43 -10.10
CA LYS A 6 2.40 6.22 -9.91
C LYS A 6 1.29 5.68 -10.83
N VAL A 7 0.15 5.35 -10.25
CA VAL A 7 -1.06 4.88 -10.93
C VAL A 7 -2.01 6.03 -11.21
N PHE A 8 -2.25 6.87 -10.21
CA PHE A 8 -3.09 8.06 -10.35
C PHE A 8 -2.64 9.20 -9.44
N VAL A 9 -3.14 10.39 -9.74
CA VAL A 9 -3.15 11.54 -8.83
C VAL A 9 -4.55 12.15 -8.85
N ARG A 10 -5.04 12.57 -7.69
CA ARG A 10 -6.33 13.26 -7.53
C ARG A 10 -6.15 14.46 -6.62
N ASP A 11 -6.49 15.63 -7.14
CA ASP A 11 -6.55 16.86 -6.35
C ASP A 11 -7.90 16.90 -5.63
N LEU A 12 -7.90 17.27 -4.35
CA LEU A 12 -9.14 17.46 -3.59
C LEU A 12 -9.61 18.91 -3.77
N PRO A 13 -10.75 19.17 -4.43
CA PRO A 13 -11.21 20.53 -4.69
C PRO A 13 -11.38 21.33 -3.39
N GLY A 14 -10.86 22.56 -3.38
CA GLY A 14 -10.98 23.47 -2.23
C GLY A 14 -10.04 23.14 -1.06
N LYS A 15 -9.09 22.22 -1.22
CA LYS A 15 -8.05 21.92 -0.23
C LYS A 15 -6.68 21.82 -0.90
N GLU A 16 -5.62 22.17 -0.18
CA GLU A 16 -4.24 21.93 -0.62
C GLU A 16 -3.84 20.47 -0.34
N VAL A 17 -4.57 19.55 -0.98
CA VAL A 17 -4.43 18.11 -0.76
C VAL A 17 -4.42 17.36 -2.08
N ASN A 18 -3.40 16.54 -2.27
CA ASN A 18 -3.25 15.65 -3.41
C ASN A 18 -3.19 14.20 -2.93
N LEU A 19 -4.03 13.34 -3.50
CA LEU A 19 -4.02 11.91 -3.27
C LEU A 19 -3.28 11.21 -4.41
N TYR A 20 -2.30 10.39 -4.09
CA TYR A 20 -1.52 9.61 -5.03
C TYR A 20 -1.76 8.12 -4.84
N GLY A 21 -2.03 7.41 -5.92
CA GLY A 21 -2.01 5.95 -5.94
C GLY A 21 -0.66 5.45 -6.43
N ILE A 22 0.03 4.64 -5.64
CA ILE A 22 1.35 4.08 -5.91
C ILE A 22 1.27 2.56 -5.98
N ALA A 23 1.64 1.99 -7.12
CA ALA A 23 1.84 0.55 -7.26
C ALA A 23 3.28 0.18 -6.88
N LEU A 24 3.43 -0.89 -6.10
CA LEU A 24 4.72 -1.40 -5.61
C LEU A 24 5.23 -2.53 -6.51
N LYS A 25 6.51 -2.47 -6.87
CA LYS A 25 7.17 -3.38 -7.81
C LYS A 25 8.49 -3.90 -7.25
N GLY A 26 9.04 -4.92 -7.90
CA GLY A 26 10.33 -5.51 -7.53
C GLY A 26 10.22 -6.56 -6.42
N GLU A 27 11.33 -6.78 -5.72
CA GLU A 27 11.51 -7.88 -4.75
C GLU A 27 10.68 -7.72 -3.47
N THR A 28 10.18 -6.51 -3.19
CA THR A 28 9.26 -6.22 -2.06
C THR A 28 7.90 -5.71 -2.56
N GLY A 29 7.63 -5.89 -3.86
CA GLY A 29 6.42 -5.39 -4.52
C GLY A 29 5.18 -6.26 -4.29
N GLU A 30 4.06 -5.80 -4.85
CA GLU A 30 2.73 -6.43 -4.71
C GLU A 30 2.71 -7.91 -5.11
N GLY A 31 3.51 -8.30 -6.10
CA GLY A 31 3.61 -9.69 -6.56
C GLY A 31 4.11 -10.68 -5.51
N GLN A 32 4.79 -10.21 -4.44
CA GLN A 32 5.33 -11.10 -3.42
C GLN A 32 4.33 -11.40 -2.29
N PHE A 33 3.55 -10.41 -1.86
CA PHE A 33 2.68 -10.55 -0.70
C PHE A 33 1.20 -10.71 -1.05
N VAL A 34 0.70 -10.14 -2.15
CA VAL A 34 -0.73 -10.24 -2.53
C VAL A 34 -1.19 -11.69 -2.68
N PRO A 35 -0.43 -12.60 -3.36
CA PRO A 35 -0.82 -14.00 -3.44
C PRO A 35 -0.86 -14.74 -2.08
N ILE A 36 -0.18 -14.20 -1.07
CA ILE A 36 -0.13 -14.77 0.28
C ILE A 36 -1.36 -14.32 1.09
N ILE A 37 -1.79 -13.07 0.93
CA ILE A 37 -2.90 -12.50 1.71
C ILE A 37 -4.27 -12.65 1.06
N ASP A 38 -4.34 -12.65 -0.28
CA ASP A 38 -5.59 -12.77 -1.02
C ASP A 38 -5.93 -14.25 -1.25
N ILE A 39 -6.33 -14.93 -0.18
CA ILE A 39 -6.59 -16.38 -0.15
C ILE A 39 -8.03 -16.74 -0.52
N ALA A 40 -8.95 -15.77 -0.48
CA ALA A 40 -10.35 -15.98 -0.78
C ALA A 40 -10.58 -16.43 -2.23
N GLN A 41 -11.71 -17.09 -2.48
CA GLN A 41 -12.13 -17.46 -3.83
C GLN A 41 -12.39 -16.22 -4.68
N GLN A 42 -13.06 -15.23 -4.09
CA GLN A 42 -13.23 -13.91 -4.68
C GLN A 42 -12.03 -13.04 -4.30
N LYS A 43 -11.24 -12.68 -5.30
CA LYS A 43 -10.01 -11.90 -5.11
C LYS A 43 -10.32 -10.44 -4.78
N HIS A 44 -9.57 -9.88 -3.83
CA HIS A 44 -9.71 -8.52 -3.30
C HIS A 44 -8.60 -7.58 -3.80
N VAL A 45 -8.24 -7.70 -5.08
CA VAL A 45 -7.17 -6.91 -5.73
C VAL A 45 -7.44 -5.40 -5.72
N THR A 46 -8.70 -4.98 -5.55
CA THR A 46 -9.09 -3.57 -5.42
C THR A 46 -8.52 -2.87 -4.19
N PHE A 47 -7.89 -3.62 -3.28
CA PHE A 47 -7.04 -3.10 -2.22
C PHE A 47 -5.90 -2.21 -2.74
N LEU A 48 -5.43 -2.46 -3.97
CA LEU A 48 -4.37 -1.72 -4.62
C LEU A 48 -4.93 -0.59 -5.50
N PRO A 49 -4.14 0.48 -5.76
CA PRO A 49 -2.77 0.73 -5.27
C PRO A 49 -2.71 1.30 -3.85
N TYR A 50 -1.51 1.39 -3.27
CA TYR A 50 -1.30 2.08 -1.98
C TYR A 50 -1.48 3.59 -2.13
N GLU A 51 -2.04 4.22 -1.11
CA GLU A 51 -2.39 5.63 -1.13
C GLU A 51 -1.42 6.48 -0.31
N LEU A 52 -0.92 7.55 -0.93
CA LEU A 52 -0.19 8.63 -0.27
C LEU A 52 -0.99 9.92 -0.35
N LEU A 53 -1.27 10.52 0.80
CA LEU A 53 -1.96 11.79 0.92
C LEU A 53 -0.95 12.90 1.22
N VAL A 54 -0.78 13.83 0.30
CA VAL A 54 0.09 15.00 0.47
C VAL A 54 -0.79 16.18 0.85
N VAL A 55 -0.55 16.76 2.04
CA VAL A 55 -1.26 17.91 2.60
C VAL A 55 -0.24 19.02 2.82
N GLY A 56 -0.17 19.98 1.89
CA GLY A 56 0.90 20.97 1.85
C GLY A 56 2.30 20.32 1.78
N LYS A 57 3.02 20.32 2.90
CA LYS A 57 4.36 19.70 3.04
C LYS A 57 4.37 18.38 3.82
N GLU A 58 3.21 17.94 4.30
CA GLU A 58 3.09 16.71 5.09
C GLU A 58 2.63 15.56 4.18
N VAL A 59 3.30 14.41 4.25
CA VAL A 59 2.88 13.18 3.56
C VAL A 59 2.33 12.20 4.59
N ARG A 60 1.12 11.69 4.34
CA ARG A 60 0.43 10.71 5.19
C ARG A 60 0.14 9.44 4.42
N MET A 61 0.26 8.31 5.09
CA MET A 61 -0.18 7.00 4.59
C MET A 61 -0.85 6.22 5.71
N LEU A 62 -1.77 5.33 5.34
CA LEU A 62 -2.25 4.32 6.27
C LEU A 62 -1.17 3.25 6.42
N HIS A 63 -0.70 3.03 7.65
CA HIS A 63 0.34 2.04 7.91
C HIS A 63 -0.09 0.65 7.43
N GLY A 64 0.82 -0.07 6.76
CA GLY A 64 0.53 -1.30 6.01
C GLY A 64 -0.17 -2.38 6.84
N ARG A 65 0.18 -2.51 8.13
CA ARG A 65 -0.48 -3.44 9.06
C ARG A 65 -1.98 -3.23 9.16
N PHE A 66 -2.44 -1.98 9.28
CA PHE A 66 -3.87 -1.68 9.37
C PHE A 66 -4.53 -1.76 8.00
N SER A 67 -3.85 -1.27 6.97
CA SER A 67 -4.32 -1.29 5.59
C SER A 67 -4.64 -2.73 5.13
N ILE A 68 -3.73 -3.68 5.37
CA ILE A 68 -3.91 -5.09 5.01
C ILE A 68 -5.02 -5.73 5.85
N ALA A 69 -5.01 -5.54 7.18
CA ALA A 69 -6.00 -6.17 8.06
C ALA A 69 -7.44 -5.70 7.78
N LEU A 70 -7.64 -4.43 7.42
CA LEU A 70 -8.95 -3.91 7.03
C LEU A 70 -9.44 -4.47 5.69
N SER A 71 -8.51 -4.76 4.78
CA SER A 71 -8.83 -5.18 3.41
C SER A 71 -9.04 -6.68 3.26
N PHE A 72 -8.44 -7.47 4.17
CA PHE A 72 -8.50 -8.92 4.19
C PHE A 72 -8.89 -9.40 5.60
N PRO A 73 -10.17 -9.27 5.99
CA PRO A 73 -10.64 -9.59 7.35
C PRO A 73 -10.61 -11.10 7.65
N ASP A 74 -10.49 -11.94 6.63
CA ASP A 74 -10.34 -13.39 6.70
C ASP A 74 -8.90 -13.85 6.96
N LEU A 75 -7.93 -12.91 7.02
CA LEU A 75 -6.55 -13.22 7.37
C LEU A 75 -6.45 -13.76 8.79
N THR A 76 -5.91 -14.96 8.89
CA THR A 76 -5.48 -15.53 10.16
C THR A 76 -4.11 -15.01 10.55
N MET A 77 -3.81 -15.01 11.86
CA MET A 77 -2.47 -14.67 12.35
C MET A 77 -1.38 -15.55 11.72
N GLY A 78 -1.68 -16.81 11.40
CA GLY A 78 -0.73 -17.72 10.74
C GLY A 78 -0.43 -17.37 9.26
N THR A 79 -1.33 -16.63 8.61
CA THR A 79 -1.07 -16.10 7.26
C THR A 79 -0.37 -14.75 7.36
N PHE A 80 -0.77 -13.92 8.31
CA PHE A 80 -0.15 -12.62 8.57
C PHE A 80 1.34 -12.75 8.95
N THR A 81 1.72 -13.82 9.67
CA THR A 81 3.13 -14.07 10.01
C THR A 81 4.02 -14.35 8.79
N LYS A 82 3.44 -14.76 7.65
CA LYS A 82 4.20 -14.97 6.40
C LYS A 82 4.63 -13.66 5.73
N ILE A 83 3.99 -12.55 6.10
CA ILE A 83 4.24 -11.22 5.53
C ILE A 83 4.65 -10.20 6.60
N MET A 84 5.27 -10.63 7.71
CA MET A 84 5.58 -9.70 8.81
C MET A 84 6.52 -8.56 8.43
N SER A 85 7.42 -8.79 7.47
CA SER A 85 8.32 -7.75 6.97
C SER A 85 7.63 -6.77 6.02
N THR A 86 6.58 -7.22 5.31
CA THR A 86 5.89 -6.46 4.27
C THR A 86 5.40 -5.08 4.73
N PRO A 87 4.73 -4.90 5.88
CA PRO A 87 4.36 -3.57 6.35
C PRO A 87 5.53 -2.59 6.48
N GLY A 88 6.67 -3.05 6.97
CA GLY A 88 7.88 -2.23 7.10
C GLY A 88 8.52 -1.93 5.74
N GLU A 89 8.59 -2.93 4.86
CA GLU A 89 9.09 -2.75 3.49
C GLU A 89 8.25 -1.72 2.70
N ILE A 90 6.93 -1.73 2.88
CA ILE A 90 6.02 -0.73 2.29
C ILE A 90 6.32 0.67 2.84
N GLU A 91 6.48 0.79 4.16
CA GLU A 91 6.79 2.07 4.82
C GLU A 91 8.13 2.63 4.34
N ASP A 92 9.17 1.80 4.27
CA ASP A 92 10.50 2.20 3.80
C ASP A 92 10.47 2.66 2.34
N LEU A 93 9.76 1.90 1.49
CA LEU A 93 9.62 2.22 0.07
C LEU A 93 8.86 3.53 -0.12
N LEU A 94 7.71 3.71 0.53
CA LEU A 94 6.92 4.94 0.39
C LEU A 94 7.65 6.15 0.99
N SER A 95 8.34 5.99 2.10
CA SER A 95 9.18 7.03 2.71
C SER A 95 10.35 7.43 1.82
N SER A 96 10.88 6.53 0.99
CA SER A 96 11.92 6.86 0.02
C SER A 96 11.45 7.83 -1.08
N LEU A 97 10.14 7.91 -1.33
CA LEU A 97 9.54 8.79 -2.34
C LEU A 97 9.36 10.23 -1.85
N THR A 98 9.49 10.47 -0.53
CA THR A 98 9.26 11.77 0.09
C THR A 98 10.57 12.51 0.42
N LYS A 99 11.71 11.95 0.04
CA LYS A 99 13.05 12.52 0.26
C LYS A 99 13.44 13.49 -0.86
#